data_AF-A0A661VB47-F1
#
_entry.id   AF-A0A661VB47-F1
#
_cell.length_a   1.000
_cell.length_b   1.000
_cell.length_c   1.000
_cell.angle_alpha   90.00
_cell.angle_beta   90.00
_cell.angle_gamma   90.00
#
_symmetry.space_group_name_H-M   'P 1'
#
loop_
_entity.id
_entity.type
_entity.pdbx_description
1 polymer ?
#
loop_
_entity_poly.entity_id
_entity_poly.type
_entity_poly.pdbx_seq_one_letter_code
_entity_poly.pdbx_strand_id
1 'polypeptide(L)'
;MDSLRQISQSEGIKASQEQVPIFHNAFLSSVRRFGRVHEGEMAAIYTLRSSGLKGLMGMAGMGLDMFKKGKVKILPHRPNKQVKDIFRAVERKG
;
A
#
# COMPACT_ATOMS: atom_id res chain seq x y z
N MET A 1 -14.90 11.32 -10.13
CA MET A 1 -15.65 10.61 -9.06
C MET A 1 -14.82 10.35 -7.80
N ASP A 2 -13.48 10.24 -7.85
CA ASP A 2 -12.66 9.92 -6.67
C ASP A 2 -12.37 11.12 -5.74
N SER A 3 -12.44 12.34 -6.27
CA SER A 3 -12.16 13.58 -5.51
C SER A 3 -13.06 13.76 -4.29
N LEU A 4 -14.36 13.46 -4.39
CA LEU A 4 -15.28 13.55 -3.25
C LEU A 4 -14.94 12.52 -2.15
N ARG A 5 -14.45 11.34 -2.52
CA ARG A 5 -13.98 10.35 -1.55
C ARG A 5 -12.73 10.84 -0.82
N GLN A 6 -11.77 11.42 -1.55
CA GLN A 6 -10.55 11.97 -0.96
C GLN A 6 -10.86 13.14 -0.02
N ILE A 7 -11.76 14.05 -0.41
CA ILE A 7 -12.22 15.17 0.42
C ILE A 7 -12.90 14.61 1.69
N SER A 8 -13.84 13.68 1.54
CA SER A 8 -14.52 13.03 2.65
C SER A 8 -13.53 12.37 3.64
N GLN A 9 -12.50 11.69 3.14
CA GLN A 9 -11.43 11.14 3.99
C GLN A 9 -10.63 12.24 4.70
N SER A 10 -10.31 13.34 4.02
CA SER A 10 -9.58 14.47 4.62
C SER A 10 -10.35 15.20 5.71
N GLU A 11 -11.69 15.20 5.62
CA GLU A 11 -12.60 15.74 6.64
C GLU A 11 -12.84 14.76 7.79
N GLY A 12 -12.17 13.60 7.79
CA GLY A 12 -12.33 12.58 8.82
C GLY A 12 -13.65 11.82 8.76
N ILE A 13 -14.39 11.94 7.65
CA ILE A 13 -15.65 11.21 7.46
C ILE A 13 -15.33 9.73 7.27
N LYS A 14 -16.00 8.91 8.07
CA LYS A 14 -15.80 7.47 8.07
C LYS A 14 -16.21 6.87 6.72
N ALA A 15 -15.31 6.13 6.10
CA ALA A 15 -15.62 5.44 4.85
C ALA A 15 -16.69 4.38 5.07
N SER A 16 -17.63 4.26 4.13
CA SER A 16 -18.59 3.13 4.11
C SER A 16 -17.88 1.76 4.07
N GLN A 17 -16.71 1.70 3.42
CA GLN A 17 -15.83 0.55 3.44
C GLN A 17 -14.44 0.98 3.89
N GLU A 18 -14.07 0.70 5.13
CA GLU A 18 -12.77 1.08 5.71
C GLU A 18 -11.57 0.47 4.97
N GLN A 19 -11.75 -0.69 4.33
CA GLN A 19 -10.70 -1.38 3.58
C GLN A 19 -10.26 -0.60 2.33
N VAL A 20 -11.16 0.19 1.73
CA VAL A 20 -10.87 0.96 0.50
C VAL A 20 -9.81 2.04 0.72
N PRO A 21 -9.95 2.97 1.68
CA PRO A 21 -8.90 3.95 1.95
C PRO A 21 -7.63 3.30 2.51
N ILE A 22 -7.73 2.21 3.27
CA ILE A 22 -6.54 1.47 3.75
C ILE A 22 -5.75 0.90 2.56
N PHE A 23 -6.42 0.25 1.62
CA PHE A 23 -5.81 -0.27 0.41
C PHE A 23 -5.20 0.84 -0.45
N HIS A 24 -5.95 1.91 -0.69
CA HIS A 24 -5.49 3.05 -1.48
C HIS A 24 -4.22 3.68 -0.89
N ASN A 25 -4.20 3.88 0.43
CA ASN A 25 -3.05 4.41 1.14
C ASN A 25 -1.84 3.47 1.10
N ALA A 26 -2.06 2.16 1.27
CA ALA A 26 -0.99 1.15 1.15
C ALA A 26 -0.39 1.13 -0.27
N PHE A 27 -1.25 1.20 -1.29
CA PHE A 27 -0.83 1.28 -2.69
C PHE A 27 0.00 2.53 -2.96
N LEU A 28 -0.50 3.72 -2.63
CA LEU A 28 0.21 4.98 -2.85
C LEU A 28 1.54 5.02 -2.07
N SER A 29 1.58 4.49 -0.86
CA SER A 29 2.82 4.40 -0.07
C SER A 29 3.86 3.52 -0.75
N SER A 30 3.44 2.38 -1.33
CA SER A 30 4.33 1.49 -2.08
C SER A 30 4.88 2.18 -3.33
N VAL A 31 4.00 2.81 -4.12
CA VAL A 31 4.39 3.54 -5.33
C VAL A 31 5.29 4.74 -4.99
N ARG A 32 5.04 5.48 -3.91
CA ARG A 32 5.89 6.58 -3.45
C ARG A 32 7.30 6.09 -3.08
N ARG A 33 7.40 4.94 -2.40
CA ARG A 33 8.68 4.39 -1.90
C ARG A 33 9.50 3.71 -3.00
N PHE A 34 8.86 2.98 -3.92
CA PHE A 34 9.54 2.18 -4.93
C PHE A 34 9.32 2.64 -6.37
N GLY A 35 8.52 3.67 -6.62
CA GLY A 35 8.11 4.05 -7.97
C GLY A 35 7.21 3.01 -8.68
N ARG A 36 6.79 1.95 -7.97
CA ARG A 36 5.89 0.89 -8.41
C ARG A 36 5.33 0.15 -7.20
N VAL A 37 4.33 -0.70 -7.42
CA VAL A 37 3.82 -1.58 -6.36
C VAL A 37 4.81 -2.69 -6.04
N HIS A 38 5.05 -2.88 -4.76
CA HIS A 38 5.73 -4.02 -4.18
C HIS A 38 4.73 -4.89 -3.41
N GLU A 39 4.28 -5.97 -4.06
CA GLU A 39 3.13 -6.78 -3.63
C GLU A 39 3.30 -7.38 -2.22
N GLY A 40 4.49 -7.89 -1.89
CA GLY A 40 4.75 -8.50 -0.58
C GLY A 40 4.61 -7.51 0.57
N GLU A 41 5.28 -6.35 0.50
CA GLU A 41 5.13 -5.28 1.49
C GLU A 41 3.71 -4.71 1.50
N MET A 42 3.11 -4.50 0.33
CA MET A 42 1.77 -3.95 0.25
C MET A 42 0.75 -4.87 0.93
N ALA A 43 0.84 -6.19 0.71
CA ALA A 43 0.01 -7.18 1.38
C ALA A 43 0.24 -7.15 2.90
N ALA A 44 1.50 -7.14 3.35
CA ALA A 44 1.82 -7.08 4.78
C ALA A 44 1.27 -5.82 5.45
N ILE A 45 1.48 -4.64 4.85
CA ILE A 45 0.98 -3.36 5.37
C ILE A 45 -0.54 -3.32 5.35
N TYR A 46 -1.17 -3.78 4.26
CA TYR A 46 -2.62 -3.82 4.13
C TYR A 46 -3.23 -4.70 5.23
N THR A 47 -2.77 -5.95 5.36
CA THR A 47 -3.26 -6.89 6.38
C THR A 47 -3.03 -6.37 7.79
N LEU A 48 -1.87 -5.77 8.05
CA LEU A 48 -1.58 -5.18 9.36
C LEU A 48 -2.56 -4.04 9.69
N ARG A 49 -2.90 -3.19 8.72
CA ARG A 49 -3.82 -2.07 8.92
C ARG A 49 -5.29 -2.50 8.95
N SER A 50 -5.68 -3.53 8.19
CA SER A 50 -7.07 -3.99 8.12
C SER A 50 -7.43 -4.98 9.24
N SER A 51 -6.46 -5.78 9.69
CA SER A 51 -6.70 -6.97 10.53
C SER A 51 -5.71 -7.11 11.70
N GLY A 52 -4.83 -6.13 11.89
CA GLY A 52 -3.89 -6.07 12.99
C GLY A 52 -2.80 -7.15 12.95
N LEU A 53 -2.05 -7.25 14.05
CA LEU A 53 -0.96 -8.21 14.21
C LEU A 53 -1.44 -9.66 14.12
N LYS A 54 -2.64 -9.96 14.63
CA LYS A 54 -3.23 -11.30 14.58
C LYS A 54 -3.49 -11.74 13.14
N GLY A 55 -4.06 -10.86 12.31
CA GLY A 55 -4.27 -11.12 10.89
C GLY A 55 -2.96 -11.31 10.13
N LEU A 56 -1.95 -10.48 10.43
CA LEU A 56 -0.62 -10.60 9.82
C LEU A 56 0.03 -11.95 10.16
N MET A 57 -0.01 -12.37 11.42
CA MET A 57 0.53 -13.67 11.84
C MET A 57 -0.22 -14.85 11.21
N GLY A 58 -1.55 -14.75 11.07
CA GLY A 58 -2.35 -15.75 10.36
C GLY A 58 -1.98 -15.90 8.89
N MET A 59 -1.54 -14.82 8.24
CA MET A 59 -1.11 -14.82 6.83
C MET A 59 0.38 -15.17 6.66
N ALA A 60 1.19 -15.09 7.72
CA ALA A 60 2.64 -15.29 7.65
C ALA A 60 3.03 -16.67 7.12
N GLY A 61 2.34 -17.73 7.57
CA GLY A 61 2.59 -19.10 7.10
C GLY A 61 2.39 -19.25 5.59
N MET A 62 1.24 -18.78 5.08
CA MET A 62 0.95 -18.77 3.65
C MET A 62 1.94 -17.91 2.86
N GLY A 63 2.28 -16.72 3.38
CA GLY A 63 3.25 -15.82 2.77
C GLY A 63 4.63 -16.45 2.63
N LEU A 64 5.09 -17.17 3.66
CA LEU A 64 6.35 -17.93 3.62
C LEU A 64 6.32 -19.06 2.60
N ASP A 65 5.21 -19.80 2.49
CA ASP A 65 5.07 -20.85 1.48
C ASP A 65 5.06 -20.30 0.05
N MET A 66 4.39 -19.17 -0.18
CA MET A 66 4.41 -18.50 -1.48
C MET A 66 5.80 -17.96 -1.81
N PHE A 67 6.53 -17.44 -0.82
CA PHE A 67 7.92 -17.01 -0.99
C PHE A 67 8.84 -18.18 -1.35
N LYS A 68 8.76 -19.31 -0.63
CA LYS A 68 9.51 -20.53 -0.94
C LYS A 68 9.23 -21.03 -2.36
N LYS A 69 7.99 -20.89 -2.83
CA LYS A 69 7.57 -21.24 -4.20
C LYS A 69 7.94 -20.19 -5.26
N GLY A 70 8.61 -19.09 -4.88
CA GLY A 70 8.95 -17.98 -5.79
C GLY A 70 7.75 -17.18 -6.30
N LYS A 71 6.56 -17.38 -5.72
CA LYS A 71 5.30 -16.74 -6.13
C LYS A 71 5.13 -15.34 -5.56
N VAL A 72 5.82 -15.02 -4.46
CA VAL A 72 5.86 -13.68 -3.87
C VAL A 72 7.29 -13.18 -3.90
N LYS A 73 7.51 -12.04 -4.55
CA LYS A 73 8.80 -11.34 -4.51
C LYS A 73 8.79 -10.40 -3.29
N ILE A 74 9.58 -10.73 -2.27
CA ILE A 74 9.75 -9.92 -1.04
C ILE A 74 10.76 -8.79 -1.24
N LEU A 75 11.61 -8.86 -2.27
CA LEU A 75 12.51 -7.77 -2.60
C LEU A 75 11.87 -6.83 -3.62
N PRO A 76 11.82 -5.52 -3.37
CA PRO A 76 11.36 -4.55 -4.35
C PRO A 76 12.32 -4.52 -5.54
N HIS A 77 11.78 -4.37 -6.74
CA HIS A 77 12.61 -4.12 -7.92
C HIS A 77 13.21 -2.70 -7.86
N ARG A 78 14.21 -2.44 -8.71
CA ARG A 78 14.83 -1.11 -8.79
C ARG A 78 13.77 -0.02 -8.94
N PRO A 79 13.83 1.04 -8.14
CA PRO A 79 12.77 2.02 -8.11
C PRO A 79 12.71 2.83 -9.39
N ASN A 80 11.49 3.12 -9.88
CA ASN A 80 11.31 4.01 -11.02
C ASN A 80 11.51 5.47 -10.56
N LYS A 81 12.61 6.07 -11.01
CA LYS A 81 12.99 7.45 -10.64
C LYS A 81 11.95 8.48 -11.11
N GLN A 82 11.39 8.32 -12.31
CA GLN A 82 10.40 9.26 -12.86
C GLN A 82 9.16 9.36 -11.98
N VAL A 83 8.67 8.20 -11.50
CA VAL A 83 7.51 8.16 -10.60
C VAL A 83 7.84 8.84 -9.28
N LYS A 84 9.04 8.60 -8.71
CA LYS A 84 9.48 9.31 -7.50
C LYS A 84 9.55 10.81 -7.69
N ASP A 85 9.99 11.27 -8.85
CA ASP A 85 10.12 12.70 -9.16
C ASP A 85 8.73 13.37 -9.28
N ILE A 86 7.71 12.66 -9.76
CA ILE A 86 6.31 13.14 -9.72
C ILE A 86 5.87 13.42 -8.28
N PHE A 87 6.05 12.46 -7.37
CA PHE A 87 5.69 12.65 -5.96
C PHE A 87 6.47 13.82 -5.34
N ARG A 88 7.78 13.92 -5.58
CA ARG A 88 8.59 15.05 -5.10
C ARG A 88 8.14 16.40 -5.66
N ALA A 89 7.74 16.46 -6.93
CA ALA A 89 7.29 17.69 -7.56
C ALA A 89 5.97 18.19 -6.96
N VAL A 90 5.04 17.27 -6.64
CA VAL A 90 3.77 17.60 -5.98
C VAL A 90 4.01 18.06 -4.54
N GLU A 91 4.88 17.39 -3.79
CA GLU A 91 5.22 17.75 -2.40
C GLU A 91 5.91 19.12 -2.27
N ARG A 92 6.55 19.63 -3.32
CA ARG A 92 7.13 20.98 -3.34
C ARG A 92 6.12 22.08 -3.65
N LYS A 93 4.95 21.73 -4.19
CA LYS A 93 3.92 22.67 -4.65
C LYS A 93 2.76 22.82 -3.66
N GLY A 94 2.58 21.85 -2.75
CA GLY A 94 1.64 21.93 -1.64
C GLY A 94 2.32 22.47 -0.39
#